data_AF-A0A1G3ZM03-F1
#
_entry.id   AF-A0A1G3ZM03-F1
#
_cell.length_a   1.000
_cell.length_b   1.000
_cell.length_c   1.000
_cell.angle_alpha   90.00
_cell.angle_beta   90.00
_cell.angle_gamma   90.00
#
_symmetry.space_group_name_H-M   'P 1'
#
loop_
_entity.id
_entity.type
_entity.pdbx_description
1 polymer ?
#
loop_
_entity_poly.entity_id
_entity_poly.type
_entity_poly.pdbx_seq_one_letter_code
_entity_poly.pdbx_strand_id
1 'polypeptide(L)'
;MHIPYRSAGRFWYVAMLSEGLTALAVASVRAAQKKQSKPVLIGRWKAPRPGVDTPLWNNLAHAVEAQLKRRGEKARLARFLGVSRQRLHMLVVAKTAYPDAERALVLQVWLQARLLGRDLVRPKSAQV
;
A
#
# COMPACT_ATOMS: atom_id res chain seq x y z
N MET A 1 1.56 16.38 -14.20
CA MET A 1 2.76 17.09 -13.68
C MET A 1 3.69 16.05 -13.07
N HIS A 2 4.86 15.82 -13.65
CA HIS A 2 5.82 14.78 -13.23
C HIS A 2 6.81 15.42 -12.24
N ILE A 3 6.70 15.10 -10.95
CA ILE A 3 7.56 15.70 -9.92
C ILE A 3 8.73 14.73 -9.67
N PRO A 4 9.98 15.09 -10.02
CA PRO A 4 11.12 14.28 -9.65
C PRO A 4 11.27 14.26 -8.12
N TYR A 5 11.47 13.06 -7.57
CA TYR A 5 11.62 12.74 -6.14
C TYR A 5 12.56 13.68 -5.33
N ARG A 6 13.42 14.44 -6.02
CA ARG A 6 14.48 15.28 -5.45
C ARG A 6 14.08 16.73 -5.17
N SER A 7 12.96 17.24 -5.68
CA SER A 7 12.66 18.69 -5.65
C SER A 7 11.73 19.14 -4.50
N ALA A 8 11.21 18.22 -3.69
CA ALA A 8 10.43 18.56 -2.50
C ALA A 8 11.31 18.31 -1.27
N GLY A 9 11.32 19.23 -0.30
CA GLY A 9 12.23 19.23 0.84
C GLY A 9 12.33 17.88 1.56
N ARG A 10 13.44 17.63 2.27
CA ARG A 10 13.94 16.34 2.77
C ARG A 10 12.93 15.40 3.48
N PHE A 11 11.74 15.89 3.85
CA PHE A 11 10.67 15.17 4.56
C PHE A 11 9.27 15.33 3.95
N TRP A 12 9.12 15.76 2.70
CA TRP A 12 7.81 15.99 2.06
C TRP A 12 6.87 14.77 2.07
N TYR A 13 7.43 13.56 2.12
CA TYR A 13 6.70 12.30 2.19
C TYR A 13 6.10 12.03 3.57
N VAL A 14 6.60 12.68 4.64
CA VAL A 14 6.14 12.46 6.02
C VAL A 14 4.71 12.98 6.22
N ALA A 15 4.39 14.16 5.68
CA ALA A 15 3.04 14.71 5.73
C ALA A 15 2.04 13.83 4.93
N MET A 16 2.44 13.36 3.75
CA MET A 16 1.63 12.40 2.98
C MET A 16 1.42 11.09 3.74
N LEU A 17 2.47 10.56 4.39
CA LEU A 17 2.37 9.35 5.20
C LEU A 17 1.41 9.54 6.37
N SER A 18 1.49 10.66 7.10
CA SER A 18 0.64 10.89 8.27
C SER A 18 -0.84 11.00 7.89
N GLU A 19 -1.18 11.76 6.84
CA GLU A 19 -2.56 11.87 6.37
C GLU A 19 -3.09 10.53 5.87
N GLY A 20 -2.28 9.83 5.07
CA GLY A 20 -2.67 8.55 4.52
C GLY A 20 -2.86 7.47 5.57
N LEU A 21 -1.95 7.38 6.55
CA LEU A 21 -2.05 6.43 7.66
C LEU A 21 -3.29 6.72 8.52
N THR A 22 -3.56 8.00 8.79
CA THR A 22 -4.74 8.40 9.56
C THR A 22 -6.03 8.02 8.84
N ALA A 23 -6.14 8.33 7.54
CA ALA A 23 -7.32 7.98 6.74
C ALA A 23 -7.54 6.47 6.68
N LEU A 24 -6.47 5.69 6.49
CA LEU A 24 -6.55 4.24 6.53
C LEU A 24 -6.95 3.72 7.92
N ALA A 25 -6.38 4.25 9.00
CA ALA A 25 -6.72 3.86 10.36
C ALA A 25 -8.21 4.08 10.64
N VAL A 26 -8.75 5.25 10.26
CA VAL A 26 -10.19 5.55 10.40
C VAL A 26 -11.05 4.59 9.57
N ALA A 27 -10.68 4.32 8.32
CA ALA A 27 -11.39 3.35 7.48
C ALA A 27 -11.32 1.93 8.05
N SER A 28 -10.21 1.58 8.70
CA SER A 28 -10.00 0.28 9.35
C SER A 28 -10.90 0.11 10.56
N VAL A 29 -11.01 1.14 11.40
CA VAL A 29 -11.92 1.15 12.55
C VAL A 29 -13.36 1.02 12.09
N ARG A 30 -13.79 1.75 11.06
CA ARG A 30 -15.15 1.62 10.50
C ARG A 30 -15.41 0.23 9.94
N ALA A 31 -14.43 -0.37 9.26
CA ALA A 31 -14.53 -1.73 8.73
C ALA A 31 -14.59 -2.78 9.85
N ALA A 32 -13.81 -2.61 10.92
CA ALA A 32 -13.81 -3.48 12.10
C ALA A 32 -15.10 -3.34 12.92
N GLN A 33 -15.61 -2.11 13.10
CA GLN A 33 -16.89 -1.85 13.77
C GLN A 33 -18.07 -2.47 13.02
N LYS A 34 -18.07 -2.44 11.68
CA LYS A 34 -19.09 -3.11 10.86
C LYS A 34 -19.03 -4.64 10.91
N LYS A 35 -17.93 -5.23 11.37
CA LYS A 35 -17.70 -6.68 11.43
C LYS A 35 -17.18 -7.09 12.81
N GLN A 36 -17.95 -6.86 13.88
CA GLN A 36 -17.68 -7.53 15.15
C GLN A 36 -17.91 -9.04 14.98
N SER A 37 -16.86 -9.73 14.56
CA SER A 37 -16.76 -11.18 14.50
C SER A 37 -15.99 -11.64 15.73
N LYS A 38 -16.38 -12.76 16.35
CA LYS A 38 -15.65 -13.33 17.49
C LYS A 38 -14.16 -13.49 17.12
N PRO A 39 -13.21 -13.15 18.02
CA PRO A 39 -11.79 -13.27 17.72
C PRO A 39 -11.44 -14.72 17.42
N VAL A 40 -10.94 -15.00 16.22
CA VAL A 40 -10.37 -16.30 15.90
C VAL A 40 -9.02 -16.38 16.62
N LEU A 41 -8.87 -17.34 17.52
CA LEU A 41 -7.60 -17.60 18.20
C LEU A 41 -6.59 -18.09 17.16
N ILE A 42 -5.76 -17.19 16.64
CA ILE A 42 -4.63 -17.53 15.78
C ILE A 42 -3.62 -18.29 16.67
N GLY A 43 -3.42 -19.58 16.39
CA GLY A 43 -2.42 -20.39 17.09
C GLY A 43 -1.07 -19.68 17.12
N ARG A 44 -0.45 -19.63 18.30
CA ARG A 44 0.82 -18.94 18.55
C ARG A 44 1.82 -19.27 17.43
N TRP A 45 2.44 -18.23 16.87
CA TRP A 45 3.50 -18.29 15.85
C TRP A 45 3.10 -18.43 14.37
N LYS A 46 1.83 -18.25 13.99
CA LYS A 46 1.47 -18.06 12.57
C LYS A 46 1.43 -16.59 12.20
N ALA A 47 2.24 -16.20 11.21
CA ALA A 47 2.10 -14.90 10.58
C ALA A 47 0.64 -14.75 10.06
N PRO A 48 -0.04 -13.64 10.36
CA PRO A 48 -1.39 -13.43 9.87
C PRO A 48 -1.39 -13.54 8.34
N ARG A 49 -2.41 -14.21 7.79
CA ARG A 49 -2.68 -14.20 6.35
C ARG A 49 -3.70 -13.10 6.07
N PRO A 50 -3.66 -12.44 4.89
CA PRO A 50 -4.66 -11.45 4.56
C PRO A 50 -6.04 -12.05 4.67
N GLY A 51 -6.90 -11.39 5.44
CA GLY A 51 -8.18 -11.94 5.86
C GLY A 51 -8.99 -10.95 6.68
N VAL A 52 -10.05 -11.42 7.30
CA VAL A 52 -10.98 -10.56 8.07
C VAL A 52 -10.26 -9.81 9.19
N ASP A 53 -9.23 -10.42 9.77
CA ASP A 53 -8.48 -9.89 10.92
C ASP A 53 -7.46 -8.80 10.54
N THR A 54 -7.34 -8.45 9.26
CA THR A 54 -6.34 -7.48 8.79
C THR A 54 -6.96 -6.33 7.99
N PRO A 55 -7.88 -5.56 8.62
CA PRO A 55 -8.65 -4.54 7.93
C PRO A 55 -7.79 -3.42 7.34
N LEU A 56 -6.70 -3.05 8.02
CA LEU A 56 -5.79 -1.99 7.56
C LEU A 56 -5.16 -2.32 6.21
N TRP A 57 -4.60 -3.53 6.10
CA TRP A 57 -3.99 -3.99 4.85
C TRP A 57 -5.02 -4.16 3.74
N ASN A 58 -6.18 -4.74 4.05
CA ASN A 58 -7.24 -4.94 3.06
C ASN A 58 -7.67 -3.61 2.45
N ASN A 59 -7.92 -2.61 3.29
CA ASN A 59 -8.31 -1.27 2.84
C ASN A 59 -7.24 -0.63 1.95
N LEU A 60 -5.96 -0.75 2.32
CA LEU A 60 -4.86 -0.27 1.51
C LEU A 60 -4.79 -0.98 0.15
N ALA A 61 -4.82 -2.32 0.14
CA ALA A 61 -4.77 -3.11 -1.09
C ALA A 61 -5.95 -2.77 -2.02
N HIS A 62 -7.15 -2.62 -1.48
CA HIS A 62 -8.33 -2.20 -2.24
C HIS A 62 -8.19 -0.79 -2.82
N ALA A 63 -7.69 0.18 -2.03
CA ALA A 63 -7.48 1.54 -2.50
C ALA A 63 -6.42 1.60 -3.63
N VAL A 64 -5.35 0.82 -3.50
CA VAL A 64 -4.30 0.69 -4.53
C VAL A 64 -4.87 0.03 -5.78
N GLU A 65 -5.62 -1.06 -5.64
CA GLU A 65 -6.26 -1.76 -6.75
C GLU A 65 -7.18 -0.83 -7.56
N ALA A 66 -7.95 0.01 -6.88
CA ALA A 66 -8.83 0.99 -7.52
C ALA A 66 -8.08 2.04 -8.35
N GLN A 67 -6.81 2.31 -8.04
CA GLN A 67 -5.96 3.24 -8.80
C GLN A 67 -5.26 2.57 -9.99
N LEU A 68 -5.22 1.24 -10.07
CA LEU A 68 -4.52 0.46 -11.11
C LEU A 68 -5.44 0.14 -12.30
N LYS A 69 -5.97 1.17 -12.96
CA LYS A 69 -6.97 1.01 -14.05
C LYS A 69 -6.34 0.82 -15.43
N ARG A 70 -5.14 1.38 -15.68
CA ARG A 70 -4.53 1.37 -17.03
C ARG A 70 -3.60 0.18 -17.24
N ARG A 71 -3.53 -0.28 -18.49
CA ARG A 71 -2.59 -1.34 -18.91
C ARG A 71 -1.16 -0.86 -18.65
N GLY A 72 -0.38 -1.68 -17.93
CA GLY A 72 1.03 -1.41 -17.61
C GLY A 72 1.28 -0.72 -16.26
N GLU A 73 0.26 -0.19 -15.57
CA GLU A 73 0.47 0.47 -14.26
C GLU A 73 0.94 -0.50 -13.19
N LYS A 74 0.45 -1.74 -13.22
CA LYS A 74 0.95 -2.83 -12.35
C LYS A 74 2.45 -3.04 -12.52
N ALA A 75 2.97 -2.99 -13.75
CA ALA A 75 4.40 -3.15 -13.98
C ALA A 75 5.20 -1.93 -13.49
N ARG A 76 4.66 -0.72 -13.63
CA ARG A 76 5.28 0.50 -13.12
C ARG A 76 5.33 0.51 -11.59
N LEU A 77 4.23 0.15 -10.93
CA LEU A 77 4.16 0.03 -9.48
C LEU A 77 5.11 -1.06 -8.95
N ALA A 78 5.19 -2.20 -9.62
CA ALA A 78 6.11 -3.27 -9.23
C ALA A 78 7.58 -2.79 -9.25
N ARG A 79 7.97 -2.03 -10.29
CA ARG A 79 9.30 -1.39 -10.38
C ARG A 79 9.52 -0.35 -9.30
N PHE A 80 8.51 0.45 -8.97
CA PHE A 80 8.57 1.44 -7.90
C PHE A 80 8.85 0.77 -6.54
N LEU A 81 8.12 -0.30 -6.24
CA LEU A 81 8.26 -1.08 -5.00
C LEU A 81 9.49 -2.00 -4.98
N GLY A 82 10.21 -2.15 -6.10
CA GLY A 82 11.33 -3.07 -6.21
C GLY A 82 10.91 -4.54 -6.03
N VAL A 83 9.76 -4.94 -6.59
CA VAL A 83 9.24 -6.31 -6.54
C VAL A 83 8.89 -6.84 -7.93
N SER A 84 8.81 -8.16 -8.07
CA SER A 84 8.32 -8.77 -9.31
C SER A 84 6.83 -8.48 -9.52
N ARG A 85 6.39 -8.48 -10.80
CA ARG A 85 4.97 -8.30 -11.14
C ARG A 85 4.08 -9.37 -10.52
N GLN A 86 4.58 -10.59 -10.41
CA GLN A 86 3.88 -11.71 -9.76
C GLN A 86 3.71 -11.45 -8.26
N ARG A 87 4.76 -10.96 -7.58
CA ARG A 87 4.67 -10.57 -6.16
C ARG A 87 3.65 -9.46 -5.97
N LEU A 88 3.65 -8.43 -6.82
CA LEU A 88 2.64 -7.37 -6.74
C LEU A 88 1.21 -7.90 -6.91
N HIS A 89 0.99 -8.84 -7.84
CA HIS A 89 -0.31 -9.48 -8.01
C HIS A 89 -0.76 -10.20 -6.73
N MET A 90 0.13 -10.94 -6.08
CA MET A 90 -0.17 -11.63 -4.81
C MET A 90 -0.53 -10.66 -3.68
N LEU A 91 0.12 -9.49 -3.65
CA LEU A 91 -0.11 -8.46 -2.64
C LEU A 91 -1.45 -7.74 -2.85
N VAL A 92 -1.68 -7.21 -4.05
CA VAL A 92 -2.75 -6.23 -4.29
C VAL A 92 -4.01 -6.85 -4.87
N VAL A 93 -3.86 -7.83 -5.77
CA VAL A 93 -4.99 -8.40 -6.53
C VAL A 93 -5.49 -9.68 -5.86
N ALA A 94 -4.63 -10.69 -5.77
CA ALA A 94 -5.00 -11.96 -5.15
C ALA A 94 -5.12 -11.87 -3.62
N LYS A 95 -4.46 -10.87 -3.00
CA LYS A 95 -4.49 -10.61 -1.55
C LYS A 95 -4.14 -11.87 -0.75
N THR A 96 -3.13 -12.60 -1.19
CA THR A 96 -2.67 -13.87 -0.59
C THR A 96 -1.36 -13.72 0.17
N ALA A 97 -0.72 -12.55 0.10
CA ALA A 97 0.56 -12.26 0.75
C ALA A 97 0.58 -10.87 1.41
N TYR A 98 1.46 -10.71 2.39
CA TYR A 98 1.81 -9.42 2.99
C TYR A 98 3.06 -8.81 2.37
N PRO A 99 3.10 -7.48 2.23
CA PRO A 99 4.37 -6.79 2.08
C PRO A 99 5.07 -6.75 3.44
N ASP A 100 6.39 -6.60 3.42
CA ASP A 100 7.10 -6.12 4.60
C ASP A 100 6.66 -4.68 4.95
N ALA A 101 6.99 -4.25 6.17
CA ALA A 101 6.58 -2.97 6.71
C ALA A 101 7.08 -1.78 5.85
N GLU A 102 8.31 -1.84 5.36
CA GLU A 102 8.88 -0.78 4.53
C GLU A 102 8.11 -0.66 3.21
N ARG A 103 7.88 -1.77 2.50
CA ARG A 103 7.10 -1.77 1.26
C ARG A 103 5.65 -1.35 1.48
N ALA A 104 5.06 -1.66 2.63
CA ALA A 104 3.73 -1.16 2.98
C ALA A 104 3.70 0.38 3.08
N LEU A 105 4.70 0.97 3.75
CA LEU A 105 4.83 2.43 3.86
C LEU A 105 5.10 3.08 2.51
N VAL A 106 6.00 2.52 1.71
CA VAL A 106 6.28 3.01 0.35
C VAL A 106 5.04 2.93 -0.54
N LEU A 107 4.25 1.86 -0.43
CA LEU A 107 2.99 1.72 -1.14
C LEU A 107 1.96 2.78 -0.72
N GLN A 108 1.93 3.13 0.57
CA GLN A 108 1.08 4.20 1.08
C GLN A 108 1.44 5.56 0.50
N VAL A 109 2.73 5.90 0.44
CA VAL A 109 3.21 7.14 -0.20
C VAL A 109 2.77 7.19 -1.66
N TRP A 110 2.91 6.07 -2.38
CA TRP A 110 2.47 5.99 -3.77
C TRP A 110 0.97 6.24 -3.92
N LEU A 111 0.16 5.63 -3.06
CA LEU A 111 -1.30 5.80 -3.09
C LEU A 111 -1.68 7.27 -2.86
N GLN A 112 -1.08 7.93 -1.86
CA GLN A 112 -1.38 9.33 -1.56
C GLN A 112 -0.96 10.26 -2.71
N ALA A 113 0.19 10.00 -3.33
CA ALA A 113 0.60 10.75 -4.50
C ALA A 113 -0.39 10.59 -5.66
N ARG A 114 -0.90 9.37 -5.89
CA ARG A 114 -1.91 9.11 -6.92
C ARG A 114 -3.23 9.82 -6.63
N LEU A 115 -3.68 9.83 -5.37
CA LEU A 115 -4.90 10.55 -4.97
C LEU A 115 -4.76 12.06 -5.18
N LEU A 116 -3.55 12.62 -5.03
CA LEU A 116 -3.24 14.02 -5.33
C LEU A 116 -2.95 14.29 -6.83
N GLY A 117 -3.23 13.33 -7.72
CA GLY A 117 -3.02 13.47 -9.17
C GLY A 117 -1.55 13.46 -9.61
N ARG A 118 -0.64 12.99 -8.75
CA ARG A 118 0.80 12.88 -9.01
C ARG A 118 1.16 11.42 -9.36
N ASP A 119 2.09 11.21 -10.29
CA ASP A 119 2.64 9.88 -10.56
C ASP A 119 4.09 9.83 -10.07
N LEU A 120 4.35 9.00 -9.06
CA LEU A 120 5.70 8.79 -8.53
C LEU A 120 6.41 7.70 -9.32
N VAL A 121 7.64 8.00 -9.74
CA VAL A 121 8.52 7.06 -10.43
C VAL A 121 9.81 6.94 -9.62
N ARG A 122 10.22 5.71 -9.31
CA ARG A 122 11.50 5.46 -8.64
C ARG A 122 12.62 5.63 -9.67
N PRO A 123 13.63 6.49 -9.40
CA PRO A 123 14.75 6.65 -10.32
C PRO A 123 15.57 5.35 -10.42
N LYS A 124 16.08 5.03 -11.62
CA LYS A 124 16.88 3.81 -11.89
C LYS A 124 18.12 3.68 -10.99
N SER A 125 18.65 4.78 -10.46
CA SER A 125 19.86 4.83 -9.62
C SER A 125 19.65 4.32 -8.19
N ALA A 126 18.42 4.02 -7.77
CA ALA A 126 18.11 3.55 -6.42
C ALA A 126 17.84 2.03 -6.34
N GLN A 127 18.15 1.28 -7.41
CA GLN A 127 18.12 -0.18 -7.43
C GLN A 127 19.55 -0.66 -7.09
N VAL A 128 19.81 -0.82 -5.80
CA VAL A 128 20.98 -1.55 -5.28
C VAL A 128 20.51 -2.96 -4.94
#